data_AF-A0A917Y7R3-F1
#
_entry.id   AF-A0A917Y7R3-F1
#
_cell.length_a   1.000
_cell.length_b   1.000
_cell.length_c   1.000
_cell.angle_alpha   90.00
_cell.angle_beta   90.00
_cell.angle_gamma   90.00
#
_symmetry.space_group_name_H-M   'P 1'
#
loop_
_entity.id
_entity.type
_entity.pdbx_description
1 polymer ?
#
loop_
_entity_poly.entity_id
_entity_poly.type
_entity_poly.pdbx_seq_one_letter_code
_entity_poly.pdbx_strand_id
1 'polypeptide(L)' 'MTGRLPIEIDTSKPHPARMYDWYLGGKDNYPVDEEMGRQMLVLDPRVPVMARVNRAFMHRATLPQR' A
#
# COMPACT_ATOMS: atom_id res chain seq x y z
N MET A 1 21.15 20.97 -18.33
CA MET A 1 19.87 20.68 -17.66
C MET A 1 19.44 19.28 -18.07
N THR A 2 19.84 18.25 -17.32
CA THR A 2 19.40 16.87 -17.58
C THR A 2 17.99 16.71 -17.03
N GLY A 3 16.99 16.84 -17.90
CA GLY A 3 15.60 16.53 -17.55
C GLY A 3 15.51 15.05 -17.22
N ARG A 4 15.10 14.72 -16.00
CA ARG A 4 14.81 13.34 -15.58
C ARG A 4 13.73 12.80 -16.52
N LEU A 5 14.03 11.72 -17.24
CA LEU A 5 13.03 11.05 -18.07
C LEU A 5 11.81 10.66 -17.20
N PRO A 6 10.58 10.75 -17.73
CA PRO A 6 9.40 10.31 -17.00
C PRO A 6 9.60 8.87 -16.53
N ILE A 7 9.43 8.63 -15.22
CA ILE A 7 9.44 7.27 -14.70
C ILE A 7 8.12 6.62 -15.07
N GLU A 8 8.18 5.63 -15.95
CA GLU A 8 7.04 4.78 -16.28
C GLU A 8 6.76 3.83 -15.12
N ILE A 9 5.51 3.76 -14.68
CA ILE A 9 5.07 2.84 -13.63
C ILE A 9 4.56 1.58 -14.31
N ASP A 10 5.20 0.44 -14.05
CA ASP A 10 4.69 -0.86 -14.47
C ASP A 10 3.40 -1.19 -13.69
N THR A 11 2.27 -1.13 -14.39
CA THR A 11 0.93 -1.41 -13.85
C THR A 11 0.49 -2.84 -14.10
N SER A 12 1.34 -3.66 -14.73
CA SER A 12 1.06 -5.07 -15.03
C SER A 12 1.49 -6.04 -13.92
N LYS A 13 2.31 -5.57 -12.97
CA LYS A 13 2.80 -6.37 -11.84
C LYS A 13 2.35 -5.76 -10.51
N PRO A 14 1.92 -6.58 -9.53
CA PRO A 14 1.55 -6.08 -8.23
C PRO A 14 2.75 -5.46 -7.50
N HIS A 15 2.49 -4.40 -6.73
CA HIS A 15 3.50 -3.70 -5.96
C HIS A 15 3.07 -3.59 -4.48
N PRO A 16 3.93 -3.96 -3.51
CA PRO A 16 3.56 -4.01 -2.09
C PRO A 16 3.01 -2.68 -1.53
N ALA A 17 3.58 -1.55 -1.94
CA ALA A 17 3.12 -0.23 -1.50
C ALA A 17 1.70 0.10 -1.99
N ARG A 18 1.34 -0.30 -3.22
CA ARG A 18 0.00 -0.07 -3.80
C ARG A 18 -1.03 -1.02 -3.19
N MET A 19 -0.63 -2.26 -2.92
CA MET A 19 -1.45 -3.18 -2.12
C MET A 19 -1.71 -2.65 -0.71
N TYR A 20 -0.68 -2.08 -0.07
CA TYR A 20 -0.81 -1.46 1.25
C TYR A 20 -1.77 -0.26 1.24
N ASP A 21 -1.70 0.58 0.20
CA ASP A 21 -2.68 1.65 -0.02
C ASP A 21 -4.11 1.10 -0.15
N TRP A 22 -4.31 0.06 -0.97
CA TRP A 22 -5.61 -0.60 -1.14
C TRP A 22 -6.15 -1.17 0.17
N TYR A 23 -5.34 -1.86 0.98
CA TYR A 23 -5.77 -2.38 2.30
C TYR A 23 -6.22 -1.28 3.27
N LEU A 24 -5.68 -0.07 3.13
CA LEU A 24 -6.06 1.10 3.90
C LEU A 24 -7.27 1.84 3.33
N GLY A 25 -7.83 1.39 2.19
CA GLY A 25 -8.94 2.05 1.50
C GLY A 25 -8.50 3.24 0.63
N GLY A 26 -7.23 3.30 0.25
CA GLY A 26 -6.71 4.27 -0.71
C GLY A 26 -7.08 3.93 -2.16
N LYS A 27 -6.66 4.79 -3.08
CA LYS A 27 -7.02 4.74 -4.51
C LYS A 27 -5.80 4.69 -5.44
N ASP A 28 -4.59 4.72 -4.88
CA ASP A 28 -3.34 4.76 -5.64
C ASP A 28 -2.84 3.32 -5.88
N ASN A 29 -3.70 2.55 -6.54
CA ASN A 29 -3.50 1.14 -6.83
C ASN A 29 -4.13 0.77 -8.19
N TYR A 30 -3.69 -0.36 -8.76
CA TYR A 30 -4.17 -0.89 -10.03
C TYR A 30 -4.85 -2.25 -9.82
N PRO A 31 -5.64 -2.75 -10.79
CA PRO A 31 -6.34 -4.03 -10.65
C PRO A 31 -5.45 -5.22 -10.28
N VAL A 32 -4.19 -5.24 -10.74
CA VAL A 32 -3.22 -6.30 -10.39
C VAL A 32 -2.84 -6.29 -8.90
N ASP A 33 -2.84 -5.12 -8.26
CA ASP A 33 -2.59 -4.97 -6.82
C ASP A 33 -3.81 -5.43 -6.02
N GLU A 34 -5.03 -5.09 -6.45
CA GLU A 34 -6.26 -5.53 -5.80
C GLU A 34 -6.44 -7.04 -5.88
N GLU A 35 -6.15 -7.64 -7.02
CA GLU A 35 -6.25 -9.08 -7.24
C GLU A 35 -5.29 -9.83 -6.31
N MET A 36 -4.01 -9.44 -6.30
CA MET A 36 -3.03 -9.99 -5.36
C MET A 36 -3.44 -9.69 -3.90
N GLY A 37 -4.01 -8.52 -3.64
CA GLY A 37 -4.55 -8.15 -2.34
C GLY A 37 -5.64 -9.11 -1.87
N ARG A 38 -6.60 -9.42 -2.73
CA ARG A 38 -7.67 -10.39 -2.45
C ARG A 38 -7.14 -11.81 -2.22
N GLN A 39 -6.12 -12.24 -2.97
CA GLN A 39 -5.46 -13.53 -2.73
C GLN A 39 -4.78 -13.58 -1.36
N MET A 40 -4.14 -12.49 -0.92
CA MET A 40 -3.56 -12.41 0.42
C MET A 40 -4.63 -12.43 1.52
N LEU A 41 -5.83 -11.90 1.28
CA LEU A 41 -6.95 -11.99 2.23
C LEU A 41 -7.47 -13.42 2.42
N VAL A 42 -7.35 -14.26 1.39
CA VAL A 42 -7.66 -15.70 1.49
C VAL A 42 -6.65 -16.40 2.40
N LEU A 43 -5.37 -16.01 2.32
CA LEU A 43 -4.29 -16.58 3.14
C LEU A 43 -4.32 -16.09 4.59
N ASP A 44 -4.50 -14.79 4.80
CA ASP A 44 -4.68 -14.20 6.13
C ASP A 44 -5.69 -13.04 6.09
N PRO A 45 -6.91 -13.24 6.61
CA PRO A 45 -7.94 -12.20 6.60
C PRO A 45 -7.60 -10.99 7.50
N ARG A 46 -6.55 -11.06 8.32
CA ARG A 46 -6.13 -9.99 9.22
C ARG A 46 -5.25 -8.94 8.56
N VAL A 47 -4.80 -9.15 7.32
CA VAL A 47 -3.90 -8.21 6.61
C VAL A 47 -4.38 -6.75 6.64
N PRO A 48 -5.67 -6.41 6.43
CA PRO A 48 -6.13 -5.02 6.51
C PRO A 48 -6.02 -4.43 7.92
N VAL A 49 -6.25 -5.26 8.95
CA VAL A 49 -6.07 -4.85 10.34
C VAL A 49 -4.59 -4.59 10.62
N MET A 50 -3.70 -5.47 10.16
CA MET A 50 -2.26 -5.29 10.31
C MET A 50 -1.76 -4.00 9.63
N ALA A 51 -2.26 -3.69 8.43
CA ALA A 51 -1.94 -2.44 7.75
C ALA A 51 -2.38 -1.21 8.56
N ARG A 52 -3.61 -1.21 9.11
CA ARG A 52 -4.11 -0.11 9.95
C ARG A 52 -3.31 0.04 11.25
N VAL A 53 -2.94 -1.07 11.89
CA VAL A 53 -2.12 -1.07 13.12
C VAL A 53 -0.73 -0.49 12.84
N ASN A 54 -0.10 -0.89 11.73
CA ASN A 54 1.18 -0.34 11.31
C ASN A 54 1.09 1.17 11.03
N ARG A 55 0.02 1.61 10.33
CA ARG A 55 -0.21 3.04 10.10
C ARG A 55 -0.40 3.82 11.40
N ALA A 56 -1.18 3.27 12.34
CA ALA A 56 -1.38 3.89 13.65
C ALA A 56 -0.08 3.96 14.47
N PHE A 57 0.78 2.94 14.38
CA PHE A 57 2.12 2.97 14.99
C PHE A 57 2.98 4.10 14.43
N MET A 58 3.07 4.22 13.11
CA MET A 58 3.82 5.31 12.45
C MET A 58 3.36 6.68 12.94
N HIS A 59 2.04 6.90 13.10
CA HIS A 59 1.51 8.14 13.65
C HIS A 59 1.96 8.39 15.09
N ARG A 60 1.86 7.39 15.99
CA ARG A 60 2.29 7.52 17.38
C ARG A 60 3.80 7.73 17.54
N ALA A 61 4.59 7.12 16.68
CA ALA A 61 6.05 7.18 16.75
C ALA A 61 6.62 8.52 16.27
N THR A 62 5.91 9.20 15.37
CA THR A 62 6.42 10.42 14.69
C THR A 62 5.71 11.71 15.10
N LEU A 63 4.51 11.62 15.70
CA LEU A 63 3.83 12.79 16.23
C LEU A 63 4.30 13.08 17.66
N PRO A 64 4.53 14.35 18.02
CA PRO A 64 4.74 14.74 19.40
C PRO A 64 3.56 14.28 20.25
N GLN A 65 3.85 13.48 21.27
CA GLN A 65 2.88 13.17 22.32
C GLN A 65 2.64 14.48 23.07
N ARG A 66 1.39 14.95 23.12
CA ARG A 66 1.02 16.12 23.92
C ARG A 66 1.21 15.84 25.41
#